data_AF-A0A662IHH6-F1
#
_entry.id   AF-A0A662IHH6-F1
#
_cell.length_a   1.000
_cell.length_b   1.000
_cell.length_c   1.000
_cell.angle_alpha   90.00
_cell.angle_beta   90.00
_cell.angle_gamma   90.00
#
_symmetry.space_group_name_H-M   'P 1'
#
loop_
_entity.id
_entity.type
_entity.pdbx_description
1 polymer ?
#
loop_
_entity_poly.entity_id
_entity_poly.type
_entity_poly.pdbx_seq_one_letter_code
_entity_poly.pdbx_strand_id
1 'polypeptide(L)'
;MIPFTLEIEAERPMTVYSGHLKLAEPPEPLKKLARIEVRPVSDVIPIVKLAAGQRIVLEAYAKMGVGREHAKWQPVSVAAYKYYPRVEVLREECGEEGRKCAEACPRGVLKYENGRLRVVNELECTMCRACEEACPDLVRVSWDDRRFIFRVEGLGMIPVSKVIEVALRRLIGRLDKLADAAEGAAAKGIKSPEPSEAQLEP
;
A
#
# COMPACT_ATOMS: atom_id res chain seq x y z
N MET A 1 15.93 -8.82 -19.55
CA MET A 1 14.55 -8.38 -19.86
C MET A 1 13.78 -9.63 -20.23
N ILE A 2 12.50 -9.73 -19.87
CA ILE A 2 11.71 -10.95 -20.14
C ILE A 2 10.71 -10.64 -21.27
N PRO A 3 10.84 -11.28 -22.45
CA PRO A 3 9.99 -11.02 -23.61
C PRO A 3 8.65 -11.76 -23.52
N PHE A 4 7.58 -11.08 -23.91
CA PHE A 4 6.24 -11.62 -24.09
C PHE A 4 5.73 -11.28 -25.49
N THR A 5 5.01 -12.21 -26.11
CA THR A 5 4.34 -12.01 -27.40
C THR A 5 2.83 -12.16 -27.25
N LEU A 6 2.10 -11.41 -28.06
CA LEU A 6 0.65 -11.50 -28.19
C LEU A 6 0.31 -11.39 -29.68
N GLU A 7 -0.22 -12.48 -30.24
CA GLU A 7 -0.65 -12.57 -31.63
C GLU A 7 -2.00 -13.26 -31.68
N ILE A 8 -3.05 -12.50 -32.01
CA ILE A 8 -4.43 -12.99 -32.13
C ILE A 8 -5.12 -12.27 -33.27
N GLU A 9 -5.81 -13.05 -34.10
CA GLU A 9 -6.76 -12.56 -35.09
C GLU A 9 -8.17 -13.01 -34.71
N ALA A 10 -9.12 -12.08 -34.74
CA ALA A 10 -10.48 -12.32 -34.32
C ALA A 10 -11.36 -12.76 -35.50
N GLU A 11 -11.82 -14.00 -35.51
CA GLU A 11 -12.82 -14.48 -36.50
C GLU A 11 -14.23 -13.92 -36.21
N ARG A 12 -14.50 -13.64 -34.93
CA ARG A 12 -15.74 -13.04 -34.41
C ARG A 12 -15.40 -12.03 -33.32
N PRO A 13 -16.32 -11.11 -32.96
CA PRO A 13 -16.06 -10.16 -31.88
C PRO A 13 -15.58 -10.85 -30.59
N MET A 14 -14.41 -10.47 -30.09
CA MET A 14 -13.80 -11.09 -28.91
C MET A 14 -13.02 -10.08 -28.06
N THR A 15 -12.84 -10.39 -26.78
CA THR A 15 -11.95 -9.64 -25.89
C THR A 15 -10.64 -10.40 -25.75
N VAL A 16 -9.52 -9.71 -25.99
CA VAL A 16 -8.18 -10.21 -25.73
C VAL A 16 -7.83 -9.90 -24.28
N TYR A 17 -7.47 -10.93 -23.51
CA TYR A 17 -7.11 -10.82 -22.10
C TYR A 17 -5.60 -10.98 -21.88
N SER A 18 -5.15 -10.60 -20.68
CA SER A 18 -3.78 -10.77 -20.21
C SER A 18 -3.29 -12.21 -20.30
N GLY A 19 -4.15 -13.21 -20.06
CA GLY A 19 -3.77 -14.62 -20.16
C GLY A 19 -3.34 -15.06 -21.57
N HIS A 20 -3.62 -14.25 -22.60
CA HIS A 20 -3.11 -14.52 -23.94
C HIS A 20 -1.67 -14.05 -24.18
N LEU A 21 -1.07 -13.29 -23.26
CA LEU A 21 0.35 -12.95 -23.32
C LEU A 21 1.18 -14.21 -23.07
N LYS A 22 1.90 -14.64 -24.09
CA LYS A 22 2.78 -15.81 -24.00
C LYS A 22 4.20 -15.35 -23.71
N LEU A 23 4.84 -16.01 -22.76
CA LEU A 23 6.27 -15.87 -22.57
C LEU A 23 6.96 -16.36 -23.86
N ALA A 24 7.74 -15.49 -24.50
CA ALA A 24 8.60 -15.93 -25.60
C ALA A 24 9.77 -16.74 -25.02
N GLU A 25 10.76 -17.15 -25.83
CA GLU A 25 11.89 -17.90 -25.29
C GLU A 25 12.53 -17.17 -24.09
N PRO A 26 12.53 -17.77 -22.88
CA PRO A 26 13.06 -17.08 -21.72
C PRO A 26 14.57 -16.98 -21.82
N PRO A 27 15.20 -15.85 -21.44
CA PRO A 27 16.65 -15.70 -21.55
C PRO A 27 17.39 -16.57 -20.52
N GLU A 28 18.54 -17.11 -20.88
CA GLU A 28 19.47 -17.79 -19.97
C GLU A 28 19.94 -16.76 -18.92
N PRO A 29 19.65 -16.93 -17.61
CA PRO A 29 19.58 -18.19 -16.86
C PRO A 29 18.18 -18.73 -16.53
N LEU A 30 17.08 -18.07 -16.93
CA LEU A 30 15.71 -18.51 -16.61
C LEU A 30 15.40 -19.91 -17.14
N LYS A 31 15.93 -20.30 -18.31
CA LYS A 31 15.80 -21.68 -18.82
C LYS A 31 16.32 -22.74 -17.86
N LYS A 32 17.33 -22.41 -17.04
CA LYS A 32 17.93 -23.34 -16.05
C LYS A 32 17.10 -23.43 -14.77
N LEU A 33 16.23 -22.46 -14.53
CA LEU A 33 15.35 -22.40 -13.37
C LEU A 33 14.03 -23.10 -13.71
N ALA A 34 14.06 -24.43 -13.87
CA ALA A 34 12.94 -25.29 -14.26
C ALA A 34 11.69 -25.23 -13.34
N ARG A 35 11.71 -24.40 -12.29
CA ARG A 35 10.65 -24.29 -11.27
C ARG A 35 9.90 -22.95 -11.31
N ILE A 36 10.27 -22.01 -12.18
CA ILE A 36 9.68 -20.67 -12.18
C ILE A 36 8.74 -20.54 -13.38
N GLU A 37 7.44 -20.51 -13.10
CA GLU A 37 6.42 -20.16 -14.07
C GLU A 37 6.36 -18.63 -14.21
N VAL A 38 6.70 -18.10 -15.37
CA VAL A 38 6.62 -16.66 -15.65
C VAL A 38 5.40 -16.39 -16.52
N ARG A 39 4.39 -15.78 -15.91
CA ARG A 39 3.12 -15.44 -16.56
C ARG A 39 2.49 -14.19 -15.92
N PRO A 40 1.50 -13.57 -16.55
CA PRO A 40 0.67 -12.57 -15.90
C PRO A 40 0.07 -13.11 -14.59
N VAL A 41 -0.07 -12.26 -13.58
CA VAL A 41 -0.64 -12.66 -12.29
C VAL A 41 -2.11 -13.06 -12.43
N SER A 42 -2.84 -12.35 -13.29
CA SER A 42 -4.24 -12.62 -13.61
C SER A 42 -4.37 -12.82 -15.12
N ASP A 43 -5.15 -13.83 -15.51
CA ASP A 43 -5.36 -14.18 -16.91
C ASP A 43 -6.57 -13.46 -17.53
N VAL A 44 -7.34 -12.73 -16.72
CA VAL A 44 -8.65 -12.18 -17.10
C VAL A 44 -8.67 -10.66 -17.21
N ILE A 45 -7.51 -9.99 -17.22
CA ILE A 45 -7.45 -8.53 -17.39
C ILE A 45 -7.68 -8.21 -18.87
N PRO A 46 -8.76 -7.49 -19.25
CA PRO A 46 -8.98 -7.11 -20.65
C PRO A 46 -7.88 -6.19 -21.15
N ILE A 47 -7.30 -6.49 -22.31
CA ILE A 47 -6.32 -5.64 -23.01
C ILE A 47 -7.04 -4.83 -24.09
N VAL A 48 -7.73 -5.52 -25.00
CA VAL A 48 -8.40 -4.91 -26.15
C VAL A 48 -9.61 -5.74 -26.59
N LYS A 49 -10.62 -5.09 -27.17
CA LYS A 49 -11.72 -5.76 -27.85
C LYS A 49 -11.49 -5.69 -29.35
N LEU A 50 -11.61 -6.83 -30.03
CA LEU A 50 -11.43 -6.96 -31.47
C LEU A 50 -12.77 -7.31 -32.13
N ALA A 51 -13.09 -6.64 -33.24
CA ALA A 51 -14.16 -7.05 -34.15
C ALA A 51 -13.67 -8.15 -35.11
N ALA A 52 -14.59 -8.80 -35.81
CA ALA A 52 -14.25 -9.80 -36.82
C ALA A 52 -13.30 -9.21 -37.88
N GLY A 53 -12.22 -9.94 -38.20
CA GLY A 53 -11.17 -9.52 -39.12
C GLY A 53 -10.10 -8.60 -38.52
N GLN A 54 -10.21 -8.19 -37.25
CA GLN A 54 -9.17 -7.40 -36.59
C GLN A 54 -8.09 -8.31 -35.98
N ARG A 55 -6.84 -7.86 -36.05
CA ARG A 55 -5.67 -8.58 -35.55
C ARG A 55 -4.83 -7.69 -34.64
N ILE A 56 -4.34 -8.26 -33.54
CA ILE A 56 -3.32 -7.66 -32.67
C ILE A 56 -2.04 -8.48 -32.75
N VAL A 57 -0.92 -7.79 -32.96
CA VAL A 57 0.43 -8.36 -32.91
C VAL A 57 1.29 -7.39 -32.11
N LEU A 58 1.84 -7.84 -30.98
CA LEU A 58 2.80 -7.06 -30.20
C LEU A 58 3.85 -7.93 -29.51
N GLU A 59 4.98 -7.30 -29.24
CA GLU A 59 6.03 -7.80 -28.37
C GLU A 59 6.22 -6.84 -27.20
N ALA A 60 6.27 -7.37 -25.99
CA ALA A 60 6.40 -6.61 -24.75
C ALA A 60 7.58 -7.12 -23.93
N TYR A 61 8.37 -6.20 -23.37
CA TYR A 61 9.55 -6.56 -22.56
C TYR A 61 9.33 -6.18 -21.10
N ALA A 62 9.20 -7.17 -20.24
CA ALA A 62 9.19 -6.95 -18.80
C ALA A 62 10.60 -6.60 -18.31
N LYS A 63 10.70 -5.43 -17.66
CA LYS A 63 11.93 -4.90 -17.06
C LYS A 63 11.69 -4.64 -15.57
N MET A 64 12.72 -4.91 -14.78
CA MET A 64 12.76 -4.51 -13.39
C MET A 64 12.89 -2.99 -13.29
N GLY A 65 12.14 -2.38 -12.40
CA GLY A 65 12.16 -0.96 -12.10
C GLY A 65 11.69 -0.70 -10.67
N VAL A 66 11.53 0.57 -10.30
CA VAL A 66 11.10 0.95 -8.95
C VAL A 66 9.83 1.81 -9.00
N GLY A 67 8.98 1.68 -7.99
CA GLY A 67 7.74 2.46 -7.90
C GLY A 67 7.93 3.98 -7.95
N ARG A 68 9.12 4.49 -7.56
CA ARG A 68 9.48 5.90 -7.69
C ARG A 68 9.54 6.38 -9.15
N GLU A 69 9.90 5.50 -10.07
CA GLU A 69 9.97 5.83 -11.50
C GLU A 69 8.61 5.70 -12.18
N HIS A 70 7.80 4.72 -11.79
CA HIS A 70 6.45 4.55 -12.32
C HIS A 70 5.59 3.65 -11.42
N ALA A 71 4.31 3.97 -11.28
CA ALA A 71 3.34 3.23 -10.43
C ALA A 71 3.21 1.73 -10.81
N LYS A 72 3.38 1.37 -12.08
CA LYS A 72 3.40 -0.03 -12.57
C LYS A 72 4.45 -0.93 -11.90
N TRP A 73 5.50 -0.35 -11.31
CA TRP A 73 6.53 -1.07 -10.57
C TRP A 73 6.30 -1.07 -9.05
N GLN A 74 5.16 -0.56 -8.59
CA GLN A 74 4.75 -0.68 -7.19
C GLN A 74 4.29 -2.13 -6.92
N PRO A 75 4.88 -2.85 -5.95
CA PRO A 75 4.58 -4.27 -5.72
C PRO A 75 3.33 -4.51 -4.87
N VAL A 76 2.69 -3.44 -4.37
CA VAL A 76 1.57 -3.45 -3.43
C VAL A 76 0.49 -2.50 -3.90
N SER A 77 -0.78 -2.84 -3.67
CA SER A 77 -1.92 -1.94 -3.92
C SER A 77 -2.10 -0.97 -2.75
N VAL A 78 -1.95 -1.47 -1.52
CA VAL A 78 -2.12 -0.70 -0.29
C VAL A 78 -0.90 -0.94 0.59
N ALA A 79 -0.30 0.14 1.09
CA ALA A 79 0.65 0.12 2.18
C ALA A 79 0.34 1.33 3.07
N ALA A 80 -0.53 1.11 4.05
CA ALA A 80 -1.02 2.15 4.93
C ALA A 80 -0.87 1.73 6.38
N TYR A 81 -0.85 2.71 7.27
CA TYR A 81 -0.90 2.47 8.70
C TYR A 81 -1.89 3.43 9.35
N LYS A 82 -2.43 3.02 10.49
CA LYS A 82 -3.13 3.91 11.42
C LYS A 82 -2.58 3.66 12.82
N TYR A 83 -2.63 4.67 13.68
CA TYR A 83 -2.39 4.45 15.10
C TYR A 83 -3.43 3.50 15.68
N TYR A 84 -3.04 2.79 16.74
CA TYR A 84 -3.97 1.96 17.47
C TYR A 84 -5.03 2.86 18.12
N PRO A 85 -6.32 2.71 17.76
CA PRO A 85 -7.37 3.56 18.27
C PRO A 85 -7.59 3.29 19.77
N ARG A 86 -7.84 4.33 20.55
CA ARG A 86 -8.28 4.26 21.93
C ARG A 86 -9.64 4.92 22.05
N VAL A 87 -10.66 4.13 22.30
CA VAL A 87 -12.01 4.61 22.56
C VAL A 87 -12.28 4.46 24.04
N GLU A 88 -12.51 5.57 24.73
CA GLU A 88 -12.78 5.59 26.16
C GLU A 88 -14.23 5.98 26.40
N VAL A 89 -14.93 5.21 27.24
CA VAL A 89 -16.27 5.55 27.73
C VAL A 89 -16.10 6.16 29.11
N LEU A 90 -16.33 7.47 29.23
CA LEU A 90 -16.09 8.25 30.46
C LEU A 90 -17.07 7.86 31.58
N ARG A 91 -18.29 7.47 31.21
CA ARG A 91 -19.33 6.98 32.13
C ARG A 91 -20.06 5.81 31.48
N GLU A 92 -19.86 4.61 32.01
CA GLU A 92 -20.50 3.39 31.46
C GLU A 92 -22.02 3.46 31.59
N GLU A 93 -22.53 3.94 32.73
CA GLU A 93 -23.95 4.07 33.03
C GLU A 93 -24.45 5.43 32.52
N CYS A 94 -25.16 5.41 31.39
CA CYS A 94 -25.48 6.61 30.62
C CYS A 94 -26.95 6.68 30.16
N GLY A 95 -27.81 5.78 30.65
CA GLY A 95 -29.24 5.78 30.32
C GLY A 95 -29.47 5.64 28.81
N GLU A 96 -30.51 6.26 28.27
CA GLU A 96 -30.84 6.19 26.82
C GLU A 96 -29.86 7.00 25.94
N GLU A 97 -29.06 7.91 26.49
CA GLU A 97 -28.10 8.70 25.71
C GLU A 97 -27.01 7.80 25.10
N GLY A 98 -26.57 6.78 25.84
CA GLY A 98 -25.59 5.79 25.36
C GLY A 98 -26.02 5.08 24.07
N ARG A 99 -27.33 4.93 23.85
CA ARG A 99 -27.86 4.32 22.63
C ARG A 99 -27.51 5.14 21.38
N LYS A 100 -27.61 6.48 21.47
CA LYS A 100 -27.25 7.38 20.37
C LYS A 100 -25.76 7.27 20.03
N CYS A 101 -24.90 7.15 21.03
CA CYS A 101 -23.46 7.01 20.83
C CYS A 101 -23.10 5.68 20.13
N ALA A 102 -23.79 4.60 20.47
CA ALA A 102 -23.63 3.30 19.83
C ALA A 102 -24.11 3.33 18.37
N GLU A 103 -25.29 3.89 18.10
CA GLU A 103 -25.87 4.02 16.75
C GLU A 103 -25.05 4.97 15.85
N ALA A 104 -24.41 5.98 16.42
CA ALA A 104 -23.52 6.89 15.69
C ALA A 104 -22.22 6.20 15.18
N CYS A 105 -21.85 5.04 15.71
CA CYS A 105 -20.65 4.33 15.28
C CYS A 105 -20.93 3.43 14.07
N PRO A 106 -20.48 3.77 12.84
CA PRO A 106 -20.77 2.97 11.65
C PRO A 106 -20.04 1.61 11.65
N ARG A 107 -19.06 1.43 12.53
CA ARG A 107 -18.26 0.20 12.66
C ARG A 107 -18.72 -0.69 13.81
N GLY A 108 -19.72 -0.27 14.60
CA GLY A 108 -20.22 -1.05 15.73
C GLY A 108 -19.17 -1.26 16.83
N VAL A 109 -18.25 -0.31 17.02
CA VAL A 109 -17.19 -0.38 18.06
C VAL A 109 -17.77 -0.30 19.46
N LEU A 110 -18.87 0.45 19.59
CA LEU A 110 -19.60 0.68 20.83
C LEU A 110 -20.88 -0.16 20.83
N LYS A 111 -21.18 -0.80 21.96
CA LYS A 111 -22.42 -1.55 22.16
C LYS A 111 -23.14 -1.03 23.40
N TYR A 112 -24.45 -0.87 23.27
CA TYR A 112 -25.33 -0.42 24.33
C TYR A 112 -26.22 -1.59 24.79
N GLU A 113 -26.19 -1.91 26.08
CA GLU A 113 -27.02 -2.95 26.70
C GLU A 113 -27.44 -2.53 28.11
N ASN A 114 -28.73 -2.64 28.44
CA ASN A 114 -29.28 -2.41 29.79
C ASN A 114 -28.84 -1.08 30.44
N GLY A 115 -28.87 0.03 29.70
CA GLY A 115 -28.45 1.33 30.25
C GLY A 115 -26.94 1.58 30.26
N ARG A 116 -26.14 0.63 29.75
CA ARG A 116 -24.67 0.69 29.76
C ARG A 116 -24.06 0.70 28.38
N LEU A 117 -23.06 1.55 28.18
CA LEU A 117 -22.26 1.64 26.96
C LEU A 117 -20.90 0.98 27.16
N ARG A 118 -20.48 0.13 26.22
CA ARG A 118 -19.20 -0.59 26.28
C ARG A 118 -18.49 -0.59 24.93
N VAL A 119 -17.17 -0.62 24.97
CA VAL A 119 -16.33 -0.82 23.79
C VAL A 119 -16.19 -2.33 23.56
N VAL A 120 -16.62 -2.82 22.39
CA VAL A 120 -16.54 -4.25 22.04
C VAL A 120 -15.30 -4.55 21.21
N ASN A 121 -15.00 -3.70 20.23
CA ASN A 121 -13.86 -3.90 19.35
C ASN A 121 -13.26 -2.57 18.90
N GLU A 122 -12.28 -2.09 19.65
CA GLU A 122 -11.57 -0.84 19.34
C GLU A 122 -10.79 -0.91 18.01
N LEU A 123 -10.27 -2.07 17.59
CA LEU A 123 -9.48 -2.22 16.36
C LEU A 123 -10.24 -1.80 15.10
N GLU A 124 -11.54 -2.02 15.09
CA GLU A 124 -12.43 -1.65 13.98
C GLU A 124 -12.75 -0.15 13.92
N CYS A 125 -12.38 0.61 14.95
CA CYS A 125 -12.55 2.05 14.97
C CYS A 125 -11.71 2.70 13.87
N THR A 126 -12.40 3.50 13.04
CA THR A 126 -11.79 4.34 12.00
C THR A 126 -11.34 5.70 12.52
N MET A 127 -11.54 5.98 13.81
CA MET A 127 -11.30 7.29 14.44
C MET A 127 -12.04 8.45 13.75
N CYS A 128 -13.24 8.18 13.20
CA CYS A 128 -14.08 9.20 12.57
C CYS A 128 -14.71 10.20 13.56
N ARG A 129 -14.60 9.96 14.87
CA ARG A 129 -15.13 10.79 15.97
C ARG A 129 -16.64 11.01 16.01
N ALA A 130 -17.42 10.37 15.14
CA ALA A 130 -18.88 10.47 15.13
C ALA A 130 -19.54 10.15 16.49
N CYS A 131 -19.03 9.17 17.24
CA CYS A 131 -19.54 8.84 18.57
C CYS A 131 -19.17 9.89 19.65
N GLU A 132 -18.02 10.55 19.52
CA GLU A 132 -17.60 11.66 20.38
C GLU A 132 -18.40 12.92 20.07
N GLU A 133 -18.69 13.20 18.80
CA GLU A 133 -19.55 14.31 18.39
C GLU A 133 -21.01 14.12 18.84
N ALA A 134 -21.52 12.89 18.74
CA ALA A 134 -22.88 12.55 19.19
C ALA A 134 -23.01 12.63 20.71
N CYS A 135 -21.93 12.31 21.45
CA CYS A 135 -21.92 12.23 22.90
C CYS A 135 -20.60 12.77 23.50
N PRO A 136 -20.38 14.10 23.52
CA PRO A 136 -19.11 14.70 23.93
C PRO A 136 -18.71 14.38 25.38
N ASP A 137 -19.69 14.22 26.25
CA ASP A 137 -19.49 13.97 27.69
C ASP A 137 -19.44 12.48 28.06
N LEU A 138 -19.58 11.58 27.08
CA LEU A 138 -19.63 10.12 27.32
C LEU A 138 -18.52 9.35 26.62
N VAL A 139 -18.07 9.80 25.44
CA VAL A 139 -17.10 9.06 24.63
C VAL A 139 -15.94 9.95 24.23
N ARG A 140 -14.72 9.48 24.44
CA ARG A 140 -13.49 10.13 23.97
C ARG A 140 -12.76 9.24 22.98
N VAL A 141 -12.45 9.75 21.79
CA VAL A 141 -11.66 9.01 20.78
C VAL A 141 -10.26 9.60 20.70
N SER A 142 -9.27 8.77 21.04
CA SER A 142 -7.85 9.08 20.98
C SER A 142 -7.09 7.93 20.31
N TRP A 143 -5.77 7.97 20.37
CA TRP A 143 -4.90 6.94 19.80
C TRP A 143 -3.66 6.73 20.65
N ASP A 144 -3.07 5.54 20.53
CA ASP A 144 -1.78 5.21 21.13
C ASP A 144 -0.66 5.57 20.15
N ASP A 145 0.22 6.52 20.52
CA ASP A 145 1.31 7.02 19.68
C ASP A 145 2.48 6.04 19.52
N ARG A 146 2.48 4.95 20.29
CA ARG A 146 3.52 3.89 20.27
C ARG A 146 3.07 2.63 19.54
N ARG A 147 1.78 2.52 19.18
CA ARG A 147 1.21 1.32 18.54
C ARG A 147 0.60 1.66 17.20
N PHE A 148 0.93 0.85 16.20
CA PHE A 148 0.50 1.05 14.82
C PHE A 148 -0.11 -0.22 14.26
N ILE A 149 -1.19 -0.06 13.50
CA ILE A 149 -1.81 -1.13 12.72
C ILE A 149 -1.43 -0.90 11.26
N PHE A 150 -0.54 -1.74 10.76
CA PHE A 150 -0.12 -1.74 9.36
C PHE A 150 -1.04 -2.63 8.53
N ARG A 151 -1.52 -2.11 7.40
CA ARG A 151 -2.25 -2.86 6.39
C ARG A 151 -1.48 -2.81 5.09
N VAL A 152 -1.05 -3.98 4.63
CA VAL A 152 -0.33 -4.14 3.37
C VAL A 152 -1.06 -5.15 2.50
N GLU A 153 -1.44 -4.74 1.30
CA GLU A 153 -2.09 -5.59 0.31
C GLU A 153 -1.17 -5.75 -0.89
N GLY A 154 -0.83 -7.01 -1.19
CA GLY A 154 0.01 -7.36 -2.33
C GLY A 154 -0.80 -7.42 -3.62
N LEU A 155 -0.11 -7.31 -4.75
CA LEU A 155 -0.70 -7.46 -6.08
C LEU A 155 -0.60 -8.90 -6.64
N GLY A 156 -0.04 -9.83 -5.88
CA GLY A 156 0.09 -11.26 -6.25
C GLY A 156 1.40 -11.65 -6.93
N MET A 157 2.27 -10.71 -7.31
CA MET A 157 3.58 -11.02 -7.92
C MET A 157 4.58 -11.64 -6.92
N ILE A 158 4.55 -11.16 -5.67
CA ILE A 158 5.50 -11.51 -4.60
C ILE A 158 4.70 -11.58 -3.29
N PRO A 159 4.99 -12.54 -2.38
CA PRO A 159 4.37 -12.57 -1.06
C PRO A 159 4.59 -11.26 -0.29
N VAL A 160 3.56 -10.78 0.42
CA VAL A 160 3.61 -9.53 1.19
C VAL A 160 4.74 -9.55 2.24
N SER A 161 4.96 -10.68 2.91
CA SER A 161 6.07 -10.87 3.85
C SER A 161 7.43 -10.56 3.22
N LYS A 162 7.63 -10.98 1.97
CA LYS A 162 8.86 -10.73 1.22
C LYS A 162 8.99 -9.27 0.79
N VAL A 163 7.88 -8.61 0.45
CA VAL A 163 7.88 -7.17 0.17
C VAL A 163 8.35 -6.39 1.40
N ILE A 164 7.81 -6.72 2.58
CA ILE A 164 8.19 -6.08 3.85
C ILE A 164 9.66 -6.35 4.19
N GLU A 165 10.11 -7.60 4.06
CA GLU A 165 11.52 -7.99 4.27
C GLU A 165 12.48 -7.15 3.39
N VAL A 166 12.18 -7.04 2.09
CA VAL A 166 12.99 -6.27 1.14
C VAL A 166 12.95 -4.77 1.47
N ALA A 167 11.78 -4.24 1.89
CA ALA A 167 11.64 -2.84 2.29
C ALA A 167 12.50 -2.51 3.52
N LEU A 168 12.46 -3.36 4.56
CA LEU A 168 13.28 -3.21 5.77
C LEU A 168 14.77 -3.27 5.45
N ARG A 169 15.21 -4.25 4.66
CA ARG A 169 16.61 -4.33 4.21
C ARG A 169 17.04 -3.10 3.43
N ARG A 170 16.16 -2.55 2.58
CA ARG A 170 16.45 -1.34 1.81
C ARG A 170 16.55 -0.11 2.71
N LEU A 171 15.75 -0.02 3.77
CA LEU A 171 15.83 1.04 4.75
C LEU A 171 17.14 0.97 5.54
N ILE A 172 17.48 -0.21 6.09
CA ILE A 172 18.74 -0.44 6.81
C ILE A 172 19.94 -0.05 5.93
N GLY A 173 20.02 -0.59 4.71
CA GLY A 173 21.11 -0.26 3.80
C GLY A 173 21.14 1.20 3.30
N ARG A 174 20.08 1.99 3.52
CA ARG A 174 20.13 3.45 3.32
C ARG A 174 20.66 4.17 4.55
N LEU A 175 20.30 3.70 5.74
CA LEU A 175 20.79 4.23 7.00
C LEU A 175 22.30 3.98 7.15
N ASP A 176 22.77 2.78 6.80
CA ASP A 176 24.21 2.45 6.83
C ASP A 176 25.01 3.40 5.92
N LYS A 177 24.53 3.61 4.69
CA LYS A 177 25.16 4.56 3.75
C LYS A 177 25.15 6.00 4.26
N LEU A 178 24.10 6.38 4.99
CA LEU A 178 24.02 7.70 5.59
C LEU A 178 25.01 7.84 6.75
N ALA A 179 25.16 6.82 7.59
CA ALA A 179 26.14 6.78 8.66
C ALA A 179 27.57 6.88 8.11
N ASP A 180 27.91 6.05 7.11
CA ASP A 180 29.22 6.09 6.44
C ASP A 180 29.52 7.48 5.85
N ALA A 181 28.52 8.11 5.22
CA ALA A 181 28.66 9.44 4.65
C ALA A 181 28.83 10.52 5.73
N ALA A 182 28.12 10.40 6.86
CA ALA A 182 28.22 11.33 7.98
C ALA A 182 29.59 11.23 8.67
N GLU A 183 30.11 10.02 8.90
CA GLU A 183 31.44 9.79 9.45
C GLU A 183 32.53 10.32 8.49
N GLY A 184 32.39 10.05 7.19
CA GLY A 184 33.29 10.58 6.16
C GLY A 184 33.27 12.11 6.05
N ALA A 185 32.12 12.75 6.27
CA ALA A 185 31.99 14.20 6.31
C ALA A 185 32.59 14.81 7.59
N ALA A 186 32.37 14.18 8.74
CA ALA A 186 32.97 14.57 10.01
C ALA A 186 34.52 14.47 9.95
N ALA A 187 35.05 13.42 9.30
CA ALA A 187 36.49 13.25 9.09
C ALA A 187 37.11 14.26 8.11
N LYS A 188 36.33 14.84 7.19
CA LYS A 188 36.81 15.81 6.20
C LYS A 188 36.73 17.27 6.66
N GLY A 189 36.19 17.54 7.84
CA GLY A 189 35.96 18.88 8.36
C GLY A 189 34.85 19.61 7.58
N ILE A 190 33.80 20.03 8.27
CA ILE A 190 32.73 20.85 7.68
C ILE A 190 33.34 22.20 7.32
N LYS A 191 33.62 22.46 6.03
CA LYS A 191 33.83 23.83 5.56
C LYS A 191 32.47 24.52 5.58
N SER A 192 32.29 25.47 6.48
CA SER A 192 31.14 26.37 6.50
C SER A 192 30.97 26.98 5.10
N PRO A 193 29.77 26.99 4.51
CA PRO A 193 29.54 27.79 3.31
C PRO A 193 29.77 29.26 3.67
N GLU A 194 30.60 29.96 2.88
CA GLU A 194 30.79 31.40 2.99
C GLU A 194 29.43 32.10 2.82
N PRO A 195 29.09 33.09 3.66
CA PRO A 195 27.83 33.79 3.54
C PRO A 195 27.84 34.59 2.23
N SER A 196 26.99 34.18 1.28
CA SER A 196 26.69 35.00 0.11
C SER A 196 26.01 36.28 0.58
N GLU A 197 26.61 37.43 0.32
CA GLU A 197 26.02 38.75 0.48
C GLU A 197 24.72 38.82 -0.34
N ALA A 198 23.59 38.59 0.31
CA ALA A 198 22.29 38.97 -0.22
C ALA A 198 22.15 40.48 -0.02
N GLN A 199 22.54 41.22 -1.06
CA GLN A 199 22.24 42.64 -1.22
C GLN A 199 20.72 42.82 -1.15
N LEU A 200 20.25 43.42 -0.05
CA LEU A 200 18.93 44.02 0.05
C LEU A 200 19.04 45.44 -0.47
N GLU A 201 18.40 45.72 -1.60
CA GLU A 201 17.98 47.06 -2.01
C GLU A 201 16.66 46.94 -2.78
N PRO A 202 15.84 48.00 -2.81
CA PRO A 202 15.22 48.69 -1.68
C PRO A 202 13.76 48.29 -1.47
#